data_AF-A0A535HF23-F1
#
_entry.id   AF-A0A535HF23-F1
#
_cell.length_a   1.000
_cell.length_b   1.000
_cell.length_c   1.000
_cell.angle_alpha   90.00
_cell.angle_beta   90.00
_cell.angle_gamma   90.00
#
_symmetry.space_group_name_H-M   'P 1'
#
loop_
_entity.id
_entity.type
_entity.pdbx_description
1 polymer ?
#
loop_
_entity_poly.entity_id
_entity_poly.type
_entity_poly.pdbx_seq_one_letter_code
_entity_poly.pdbx_strand_id
1 'polypeptide(L)'
;MTAPPLGRNADFVKLWSGFTIARVGSQITVLALPLTAVLLLGAGATETGLLVAAQMLPSIVAGLFVGVWVDRLPRRPIMIWSDIGSAVVIASVPFAAALGALSLAQLYVVSFLGG
;
A
#
# COMPACT_ATOMS: atom_id res chain seq x y z
N MET A 1 16.28 -27.16 -24.69
CA MET A 1 16.59 -26.35 -23.48
C MET A 1 15.36 -26.38 -22.58
N THR A 2 15.33 -27.24 -21.56
CA THR A 2 14.23 -27.28 -20.58
C THR A 2 14.53 -26.23 -19.51
N ALA A 3 13.66 -25.22 -19.38
CA ALA A 3 13.80 -24.22 -18.33
C ALA A 3 13.77 -24.93 -16.96
N PRO A 4 14.66 -24.56 -16.01
CA PRO A 4 14.63 -25.16 -14.68
C PRO A 4 13.26 -24.94 -14.03
N PRO A 5 12.78 -25.89 -13.19
CA PRO A 5 11.50 -25.77 -12.52
C PRO A 5 11.41 -24.46 -11.73
N LEU A 6 10.27 -23.76 -11.83
CA LEU A 6 10.09 -22.40 -11.32
C LEU A 6 10.45 -22.23 -9.84
N GLY A 7 10.18 -23.25 -9.01
CA GLY A 7 10.53 -23.27 -7.58
C GLY A 7 12.04 -23.35 -7.28
N ARG A 8 12.88 -23.62 -8.28
CA ARG A 8 14.35 -23.69 -8.15
C ARG A 8 15.07 -22.49 -8.75
N ASN A 9 14.31 -21.54 -9.31
CA ASN A 9 14.82 -20.26 -9.78
C ASN A 9 14.70 -19.22 -8.65
N ALA A 10 15.84 -18.83 -8.06
CA ALA A 10 15.88 -17.92 -6.92
C ALA A 10 15.25 -16.54 -7.22
N ASP A 11 15.39 -16.04 -8.45
CA ASP A 11 14.80 -14.76 -8.85
C ASP A 11 13.27 -14.84 -8.92
N PHE A 12 12.75 -15.97 -9.40
CA PHE A 12 11.31 -16.22 -9.43
C PHE A 12 10.73 -16.32 -8.02
N VAL A 13 11.36 -17.08 -7.14
CA VAL A 13 10.90 -17.23 -5.75
C VAL A 13 10.91 -15.90 -5.01
N LYS A 14 11.95 -15.06 -5.21
CA LYS A 14 12.05 -13.73 -4.61
C LYS A 14 10.97 -12.78 -5.12
N LEU A 15 10.69 -12.79 -6.43
CA LEU A 15 9.62 -11.98 -7.01
C LEU A 15 8.24 -12.44 -6.51
N TRP A 16 8.00 -13.76 -6.51
CA TRP A 16 6.71 -14.34 -6.15
C TRP A 16 6.37 -14.14 -4.67
N SER A 17 7.35 -14.30 -3.77
CA SER A 17 7.15 -14.04 -2.35
C SER A 17 6.91 -12.56 -2.07
N GLY A 18 7.71 -11.66 -2.66
CA GLY A 18 7.53 -10.22 -2.53
C GLY A 18 6.15 -9.78 -3.02
N PHE A 19 5.74 -10.22 -4.21
CA PHE A 19 4.43 -9.93 -4.78
C PHE A 19 3.29 -10.45 -3.90
N THR A 20 3.43 -11.67 -3.37
CA THR A 20 2.40 -12.27 -2.50
C THR A 20 2.27 -11.48 -1.21
N ILE A 21 3.38 -11.15 -0.55
CA ILE A 21 3.39 -10.35 0.68
C ILE A 21 2.78 -8.96 0.43
N ALA A 22 3.18 -8.28 -0.65
CA ALA A 22 2.65 -6.97 -1.00
C ALA A 22 1.14 -7.02 -1.24
N ARG A 23 0.65 -8.03 -1.98
CA ARG A 23 -0.78 -8.15 -2.31
C ARG A 23 -1.63 -8.51 -1.10
N VAL A 24 -1.15 -9.40 -0.24
CA VAL A 24 -1.82 -9.73 1.02
C VAL A 24 -1.83 -8.51 1.95
N GLY A 25 -0.69 -7.83 2.11
CA GLY A 25 -0.57 -6.63 2.92
C GLY A 25 -1.50 -5.51 2.45
N SER A 26 -1.63 -5.29 1.14
CA SER A 26 -2.57 -4.34 0.55
C SER A 26 -4.01 -4.67 0.93
N GLN A 27 -4.44 -5.93 0.78
CA GLN A 27 -5.81 -6.34 1.14
C GLN A 27 -6.09 -6.19 2.63
N ILE A 28 -5.11 -6.48 3.48
CA ILE A 28 -5.23 -6.24 4.92
C ILE A 28 -5.39 -4.73 5.19
N THR A 29 -4.58 -3.88 4.54
CA THR A 29 -4.59 -2.42 4.73
C THR A 29 -5.93 -1.79 4.36
N VAL A 30 -6.59 -2.28 3.32
CA VAL A 30 -7.94 -1.83 2.90
C VAL A 30 -8.96 -1.96 4.03
N LEU A 31 -8.86 -3.00 4.85
CA LEU A 31 -9.76 -3.21 5.98
C LEU A 31 -9.21 -2.61 7.29
N ALA A 32 -7.89 -2.65 7.46
CA ALA A 32 -7.23 -2.20 8.68
C ALA A 32 -7.39 -0.71 8.91
N LEU A 33 -7.25 0.15 7.88
CA LEU A 33 -7.34 1.60 8.07
C LEU A 33 -8.75 2.07 8.48
N PRO A 34 -9.85 1.64 7.82
CA PRO A 34 -11.20 1.97 8.28
C PRO A 34 -11.51 1.44 9.68
N LEU A 35 -11.12 0.18 9.97
CA LEU A 35 -11.32 -0.40 11.29
C LEU A 35 -10.54 0.35 12.37
N THR A 36 -9.30 0.77 12.07
CA THR A 36 -8.48 1.59 12.97
C THR A 36 -9.16 2.93 13.25
N ALA A 37 -9.69 3.59 12.22
CA ALA A 37 -10.41 4.85 12.37
C ALA A 37 -11.64 4.71 13.29
N VAL A 38 -12.43 3.65 13.12
CA VAL A 38 -13.62 3.42 13.96
C VAL A 38 -13.24 3.00 15.38
N LEU A 39 -12.36 2.01 15.53
CA LEU A 39 -12.09 1.36 16.81
C LEU A 39 -11.19 2.19 17.72
N LEU A 40 -10.18 2.88 17.16
CA LEU A 40 -9.22 3.66 17.95
C LEU A 40 -9.54 5.15 17.98
N LEU A 41 -10.18 5.70 16.94
CA LEU A 41 -10.44 7.14 16.83
C LEU A 41 -11.92 7.50 16.90
N GLY A 42 -12.83 6.51 16.98
CA GLY A 42 -14.27 6.75 17.08
C GLY A 42 -14.88 7.37 15.82
N ALA A 43 -14.25 7.18 14.66
CA ALA A 43 -14.68 7.80 13.42
C ALA A 43 -16.10 7.37 13.01
N GLY A 44 -16.93 8.35 12.63
CA GLY A 44 -18.28 8.14 12.11
C GLY A 44 -18.29 7.64 10.67
N ALA A 45 -19.49 7.35 10.15
CA ALA A 45 -19.71 6.81 8.80
C ALA A 45 -19.17 7.72 7.69
N THR A 46 -19.31 9.04 7.85
CA THR A 46 -18.82 10.01 6.85
C THR A 46 -17.29 10.03 6.79
N GLU A 47 -16.63 10.00 7.95
CA GLU A 47 -15.17 10.04 8.05
C GLU A 47 -14.54 8.77 7.50
N THR A 48 -15.13 7.60 7.80
CA THR A 48 -14.71 6.32 7.22
C THR A 48 -14.98 6.24 5.72
N GLY A 49 -16.12 6.76 5.25
CA GLY A 49 -16.43 6.83 3.82
C GLY A 49 -15.41 7.68 3.06
N LEU A 50 -15.04 8.84 3.60
CA LEU A 50 -13.99 9.69 3.04
C LEU A 50 -12.63 8.98 3.03
N LEU A 51 -12.33 8.16 4.03
CA LEU A 51 -11.06 7.45 4.14
C LEU A 51 -10.93 6.37 3.05
N VAL A 52 -12.02 5.64 2.78
CA VAL A 52 -12.09 4.67 1.67
C VAL A 52 -12.01 5.39 0.33
N ALA A 53 -12.71 6.52 0.17
CA ALA A 53 -12.63 7.32 -1.06
C ALA A 53 -11.20 7.83 -1.33
N ALA A 54 -10.50 8.28 -0.30
CA ALA A 54 -9.11 8.74 -0.39
C ALA A 54 -8.17 7.63 -0.87
N GLN A 55 -8.49 6.36 -0.57
CA GLN A 55 -7.73 5.19 -1.01
C GLN A 55 -7.86 4.90 -2.51
N MET A 56 -8.92 5.37 -3.16
CA MET A 56 -9.14 5.18 -4.60
C MET A 56 -8.50 6.28 -5.45
N LEU A 57 -8.28 7.47 -4.89
CA LEU A 57 -7.70 8.61 -5.61
C LEU A 57 -6.34 8.34 -6.27
N PRO A 58 -5.39 7.63 -5.64
CA PRO A 58 -4.05 7.46 -6.19
C PRO A 58 -4.08 6.68 -7.49
N SER A 59 -4.90 5.63 -7.58
CA SER A 59 -5.05 4.85 -8.81
C SER A 59 -5.68 5.66 -9.95
N ILE A 60 -6.59 6.60 -9.66
CA ILE A 60 -7.15 7.54 -10.64
C ILE A 60 -6.08 8.53 -11.12
N VAL A 61 -5.36 9.16 -10.19
CA VAL A 61 -4.29 10.13 -10.49
C VAL A 61 -3.14 9.45 -11.25
N ALA A 62 -2.77 8.24 -10.83
CA ALA A 62 -1.70 7.49 -11.45
C ALA A 62 -2.06 7.00 -12.85
N GLY A 63 -3.29 6.50 -13.04
CA GLY A 63 -3.81 6.11 -14.35
C GLY A 63 -3.86 7.27 -15.35
N LEU A 64 -4.12 8.48 -14.89
CA LEU A 64 -4.22 9.67 -15.74
C LEU A 64 -2.87 10.32 -16.07
N PHE A 65 -1.95 10.39 -15.10
CA PHE A 65 -0.70 11.17 -15.25
C PHE A 65 0.57 10.33 -15.16
N VAL A 66 0.60 9.36 -14.25
CA VAL A 66 1.83 8.63 -13.89
C VAL A 66 2.16 7.56 -14.92
N GLY A 67 1.16 6.96 -15.57
CA GLY A 67 1.36 5.93 -16.61
C GLY A 67 2.32 6.36 -17.73
N VAL A 68 2.20 7.60 -18.23
CA VAL A 68 3.03 8.12 -19.32
C VAL A 68 4.51 8.26 -18.93
N TRP A 69 4.78 8.58 -17.66
CA TRP A 69 6.14 8.78 -17.14
C TRP A 69 6.79 7.45 -16.71
N VAL A 70 6.00 6.57 -16.07
CA VAL A 70 6.47 5.27 -15.58
C VAL A 70 6.83 4.32 -16.73
N ASP A 71 6.13 4.41 -17.87
CA ASP A 71 6.44 3.59 -19.05
C ASP A 71 7.84 3.85 -19.62
N ARG A 72 8.45 5.01 -19.34
CA ARG A 72 9.79 5.38 -19.81
C ARG A 72 10.92 4.98 -18.88
N LEU A 73 10.60 4.55 -17.66
CA LEU A 73 11.57 4.26 -16.60
C LEU A 73 11.77 2.75 -16.45
N PRO A 74 12.93 2.30 -15.91
CA PRO A 74 13.15 0.89 -15.65
C PRO A 74 12.14 0.37 -14.61
N ARG A 75 11.37 -0.65 -14.99
CA ARG A 75 10.25 -1.19 -14.20
C ARG A 75 10.66 -1.76 -12.84
N ARG A 76 11.81 -2.40 -12.77
CA ARG A 76 12.27 -3.12 -11.57
C ARG A 76 12.62 -2.18 -10.40
N PRO A 77 13.42 -1.11 -10.57
CA PRO A 77 13.64 -0.12 -9.52
C PRO A 77 12.36 0.55 -9.02
N ILE A 78 11.44 0.91 -9.92
CA ILE A 78 10.17 1.58 -9.54
C ILE A 78 9.35 0.69 -8.62
N MET A 79 9.18 -0.59 -8.99
CA MET A 79 8.42 -1.55 -8.18
C MET A 79 9.01 -1.68 -6.78
N ILE A 80 10.34 -1.81 -6.68
CA ILE A 80 11.03 -1.94 -5.38
C ILE A 80 10.85 -0.68 -4.53
N TRP A 81 11.06 0.52 -5.09
CA TRP A 81 10.92 1.76 -4.35
C TRP A 81 9.47 2.04 -3.94
N SER A 82 8.50 1.68 -4.79
CA SER A 82 7.08 1.78 -4.49
C SER A 82 6.69 0.86 -3.32
N ASP A 83 7.12 -0.40 -3.36
CA ASP A 83 6.83 -1.36 -2.29
C ASP A 83 7.47 -0.93 -0.96
N ILE A 84 8.72 -0.43 -0.98
CA ILE A 84 9.40 0.09 0.21
C ILE A 84 8.67 1.33 0.75
N GLY A 85 8.31 2.28 -0.12
CA GLY A 85 7.58 3.48 0.26
C GLY A 85 6.24 3.15 0.90
N SER A 86 5.48 2.24 0.29
CA SER A 86 4.21 1.75 0.83
C SER A 86 4.39 1.07 2.19
N ALA A 87 5.43 0.25 2.36
CA ALA A 87 5.71 -0.41 3.63
C ALA A 87 6.01 0.61 4.74
N VAL A 88 6.80 1.65 4.46
CA VAL A 88 7.11 2.72 5.41
C VAL A 88 5.85 3.51 5.79
N VAL A 89 5.04 3.88 4.79
CA VAL A 89 3.78 4.60 4.99
C VAL A 89 2.83 3.81 5.89
N ILE A 90 2.63 2.52 5.61
CA ILE A 90 1.74 1.66 6.39
C ILE A 90 2.30 1.44 7.80
N ALA A 91 3.62 1.23 7.95
CA ALA A 91 4.27 1.05 9.24
C ALA A 91 4.20 2.28 10.16
N SER A 92 3.98 3.47 9.61
CA SER A 92 3.79 4.69 10.40
C SER A 92 2.54 4.65 11.30
N VAL A 93 1.49 3.92 10.89
CA VAL A 93 0.22 3.81 11.63
C VAL A 93 0.38 3.08 12.97
N PRO A 94 0.87 1.82 13.01
CA PRO A 94 1.08 1.12 14.28
C PRO A 94 2.11 1.84 15.16
N PHE A 95 3.12 2.50 14.56
CA PHE A 95 4.10 3.27 15.32
C PHE A 95 3.47 4.49 16.00
N ALA A 96 2.64 5.25 15.29
CA ALA A 96 1.91 6.38 15.85
C ALA A 96 0.86 5.94 16.89
N ALA A 97 0.19 4.79 16.66
CA ALA A 97 -0.73 4.20 17.62
C ALA A 97 -0.02 3.82 18.93
N ALA A 98 1.17 3.20 18.85
CA ALA A 98 1.97 2.85 20.02
C ALA A 98 2.45 4.07 20.81
N LEU A 99 2.69 5.20 20.14
CA LEU A 99 3.07 6.47 20.75
C LEU A 99 1.87 7.32 21.24
N GLY A 100 0.63 6.86 21.01
CA GLY A 100 -0.58 7.62 21.34
C GLY A 100 -0.78 8.90 20.51
N ALA A 101 -0.03 9.07 19.41
CA ALA A 101 -0.07 10.23 18.53
C ALA A 101 -0.93 10.00 17.26
N LEU A 102 -1.64 8.87 17.21
CA LEU A 102 -2.46 8.50 16.05
C LEU A 102 -3.60 9.51 15.85
N SER A 103 -3.77 9.96 14.61
CA SER A 103 -4.81 10.92 14.24
C SER A 103 -5.53 10.53 12.94
N LEU A 104 -6.75 11.04 12.77
CA LEU A 104 -7.53 10.86 11.55
C LEU A 104 -6.83 11.47 10.32
N ALA A 105 -6.15 12.60 10.50
CA ALA A 105 -5.35 13.24 9.45
C ALA A 105 -4.23 12.31 8.95
N GLN A 106 -3.53 11.62 9.86
CA GLN A 106 -2.52 10.64 9.48
C GLN A 106 -3.14 9.48 8.70
N LEU A 107 -4.30 8.96 9.13
CA LEU A 107 -4.97 7.87 8.41
C LEU A 107 -5.38 8.30 6.99
N TYR A 108 -5.84 9.54 6.78
CA TYR A 108 -6.13 10.04 5.43
C TYR A 108 -4.88 10.11 4.54
N VAL A 109 -3.77 10.62 5.08
CA VAL A 109 -2.49 10.69 4.35
C VAL A 109 -2.00 9.28 4.01
N VAL A 110 -2.06 8.35 4.96
CA VAL A 110 -1.65 6.96 4.75
C VAL A 110 -2.55 6.28 3.73
N SER A 111 -3.88 6.46 3.79
CA SER A 111 -4.81 5.92 2.80
C SER A 111 -4.54 6.44 1.40
N PHE A 112 -4.21 7.73 1.26
CA PHE A 112 -3.86 8.31 -0.04
C PHE A 112 -2.49 7.85 -0.54
N LEU A 113 -1.50 7.65 0.33
CA LEU A 113 -0.17 7.25 -0.13
C LEU A 113 -0.02 5.73 -0.35
N GLY A 114 -0.83 4.92 0.34
CA GLY A 114 -0.82 3.45 0.22
C GLY A 114 -1.89 2.88 -0.70
N GLY A 115 -2.78 3.72 -1.25
CA GLY A 115 -3.82 3.34 -2.22
C GLY A 115 -3.34 3.29 -3.66
#